data_AF-A0A484LF50-F1
#
_entry.id   AF-A0A484LF50-F1
#
_cell.length_a   1.000
_cell.length_b   1.000
_cell.length_c   1.000
_cell.angle_alpha   90.00
_cell.angle_beta   90.00
_cell.angle_gamma   90.00
#
_symmetry.space_group_name_H-M   'P 1'
#
loop_
_entity.id
_entity.type
_entity.pdbx_description
1 polymer ?
#
loop_
_entity_poly.entity_id
_entity_poly.type
_entity_poly.pdbx_seq_one_letter_code
_entity_poly.pdbx_strand_id
1 'polypeptide(L)'
;MLCVSKSYISFITCRVHGNELCGPGVGASVDAKLYAKDTIRLRSLIHQLYENIHLKPLILAPGGFYDKLWFEQFLDASGPSTVNALTHHIYNLGPGSDTNLTSKILNPNYLNKISDTFQSLSQTIQANGPWASAWVGESGGAYNSGGEHVSNTFINSFWYVDQLGMAAKYKTKVYCRQSLIGGNYGLLDTNTFVPNPDYYSALLWNRLMGRGVLDVKSNASPYLRSYAHCTKERAGVTLLLINLSNQTEFRVDIKPTTSTSMHANVRPNHKKRSFLHRLKQIVSWVGSKSLDLSLSREEYHLTPKNKYLQSQTALLNGIPLQLTEDGDVPGSSPVLRDLKSPVYIPPLSIKFIVFPNFNAPSCPEV
;
A
#
# COMPACT_ATOMS: atom_id res chain seq x y z
N MET A 1 17.12 -3.60 1.46
CA MET A 1 15.67 -3.63 1.17
C MET A 1 14.95 -2.66 2.09
N LEU A 2 14.02 -1.85 1.59
CA LEU A 2 13.24 -0.92 2.42
C LEU A 2 11.84 -1.47 2.63
N CYS A 3 11.51 -1.85 3.86
CA CYS A 3 10.16 -2.32 4.20
C CYS A 3 9.26 -1.14 4.58
N VAL A 4 8.27 -0.88 3.74
CA VAL A 4 7.12 -0.04 4.10
C VAL A 4 6.23 -0.90 4.99
N SER A 5 6.47 -0.80 6.29
CA SER A 5 5.64 -1.48 7.28
C SER A 5 4.54 -0.56 7.79
N LYS A 6 3.33 -1.10 8.00
CA LYS A 6 2.27 -0.38 8.69
C LYS A 6 2.53 -0.22 10.20
N SER A 7 3.55 -0.84 10.79
CA SER A 7 4.03 -0.64 12.17
C SER A 7 5.33 -1.41 12.33
N TYR A 8 6.35 -0.85 12.99
CA TYR A 8 7.37 -1.51 13.83
C TYR A 8 8.66 -0.69 13.74
N ILE A 9 9.10 -0.18 14.89
CA ILE A 9 10.36 0.52 15.10
C ILE A 9 11.48 -0.53 15.01
N SER A 10 12.50 -0.27 14.18
CA SER A 10 13.61 -1.20 13.92
C SER A 10 14.63 -1.22 15.07
N PHE A 11 14.59 -2.27 15.88
CA PHE A 11 15.74 -2.86 16.57
C PHE A 11 15.78 -4.33 16.19
N ILE A 12 16.60 -4.74 15.20
CA ILE A 12 16.70 -6.10 14.59
C ILE A 12 15.49 -6.99 14.95
N THR A 13 14.31 -6.65 14.42
CA THR A 13 13.05 -7.23 14.89
C THR A 13 12.66 -8.51 14.15
N CYS A 14 13.43 -8.93 13.12
CA CYS A 14 13.07 -10.06 12.27
C CYS A 14 14.30 -10.84 11.76
N ARG A 15 14.20 -12.17 11.60
CA ARG A 15 15.14 -12.97 10.81
C ARG A 15 14.44 -13.63 9.63
N VAL A 16 15.11 -13.62 8.48
CA VAL A 16 14.74 -14.33 7.24
C VAL A 16 15.67 -15.53 7.09
N HIS A 17 15.15 -16.67 6.66
CA HIS A 17 15.93 -17.89 6.44
C HIS A 17 16.01 -18.24 4.96
N GLY A 18 17.19 -18.22 4.32
CA GLY A 18 17.32 -18.53 2.89
C GLY A 18 16.68 -17.47 1.96
N ASN A 19 17.12 -17.45 0.71
CA ASN A 19 16.61 -16.54 -0.32
C ASN A 19 16.31 -17.32 -1.60
N GLU A 20 15.07 -17.24 -2.06
CA GLU A 20 14.57 -17.85 -3.29
C GLU A 20 14.79 -19.37 -3.37
N LEU A 21 14.61 -20.05 -2.24
CA LEU A 21 14.76 -21.51 -2.13
C LEU A 21 13.41 -22.27 -2.16
N CYS A 22 12.29 -21.56 -2.08
CA CYS A 22 10.95 -22.16 -2.07
C CYS A 22 10.40 -22.41 -3.48
N GLY A 23 9.49 -23.39 -3.58
CA GLY A 23 8.89 -23.80 -4.86
C GLY A 23 9.97 -24.24 -5.87
N PRO A 24 9.97 -23.72 -7.10
CA PRO A 24 10.98 -24.07 -8.10
C PRO A 24 12.38 -23.53 -7.75
N GLY A 25 12.46 -22.51 -6.87
CA GLY A 25 13.71 -21.86 -6.48
C GLY A 25 14.38 -21.05 -7.60
N VAL A 26 15.45 -20.34 -7.25
CA VAL A 26 16.35 -19.63 -8.19
C VAL A 26 17.76 -20.16 -7.99
N GLY A 27 18.24 -20.97 -8.94
CA GLY A 27 19.54 -21.65 -8.87
C GLY A 27 19.58 -22.88 -7.95
N ALA A 28 18.84 -22.86 -6.84
CA ALA A 28 18.67 -23.99 -5.92
C ALA A 28 17.26 -24.00 -5.32
N SER A 29 16.81 -25.17 -4.85
CA SER A 29 15.52 -25.33 -4.16
C SER A 29 15.65 -26.25 -2.95
N VAL A 30 14.78 -26.03 -1.96
CA VAL A 30 14.67 -26.85 -0.75
C VAL A 30 13.22 -27.31 -0.60
N ASP A 31 13.04 -28.60 -0.31
CA ASP A 31 11.72 -29.18 -0.03
C ASP A 31 11.04 -28.48 1.16
N ALA A 32 9.72 -28.27 1.06
CA ALA A 32 8.94 -27.54 2.05
C ALA A 32 9.05 -28.13 3.47
N LYS A 33 9.10 -29.47 3.61
CA LYS A 33 9.22 -30.13 4.91
C LYS A 33 10.61 -29.99 5.50
N LEU A 34 11.65 -30.02 4.68
CA LEU A 34 13.02 -29.77 5.14
C LEU A 34 13.18 -28.33 5.59
N TYR A 35 12.73 -27.37 4.76
CA TYR A 35 12.75 -25.95 5.09
C TYR A 35 11.94 -25.65 6.37
N ALA A 36 10.81 -26.34 6.58
CA ALA A 36 10.04 -26.26 7.82
C ALA A 36 10.84 -26.74 9.04
N LYS A 37 11.54 -27.88 8.95
CA LYS A 37 12.41 -28.39 10.03
C LYS A 37 13.51 -27.38 10.38
N ASP A 38 14.14 -26.79 9.38
CA ASP A 38 15.18 -25.78 9.57
C ASP A 38 14.62 -24.52 10.23
N THR A 39 13.41 -24.11 9.86
CA THR A 39 12.71 -22.96 10.47
C THR A 39 12.31 -23.24 11.93
N ILE A 40 11.87 -24.46 12.26
CA ILE A 40 11.62 -24.88 13.65
C ILE A 40 12.91 -24.83 14.48
N ARG A 41 14.04 -25.28 13.88
CA ARG A 41 15.34 -25.22 14.53
C ARG A 41 15.77 -23.77 14.77
N LEU A 42 15.61 -22.90 13.77
CA LEU A 42 15.88 -21.47 13.89
C LEU A 42 15.04 -20.85 15.02
N ARG A 43 13.76 -21.19 15.11
CA ARG A 43 12.90 -20.73 16.20
C ARG A 43 13.44 -21.14 17.56
N SER A 44 13.83 -22.40 17.71
CA SER A 44 14.40 -22.92 18.96
C SER A 44 15.66 -22.14 19.36
N LEU A 45 16.54 -21.85 18.39
CA LEU A 45 17.74 -21.03 18.60
C LEU A 45 17.39 -19.59 19.02
N ILE A 46 16.38 -18.97 18.39
CA ILE A 46 15.92 -17.63 18.78
C ILE A 46 15.38 -17.64 20.21
N HIS A 47 14.58 -18.62 20.59
CA HIS A 47 14.06 -18.72 21.96
C HIS A 47 15.18 -18.88 22.99
N GLN A 48 16.23 -19.65 22.68
CA GLN A 48 17.39 -19.84 23.55
C GLN A 48 18.25 -18.57 23.65
N LEU A 49 18.57 -17.93 22.52
CA LEU A 49 19.42 -16.74 22.49
C LEU A 49 18.74 -15.51 23.11
N TYR A 50 17.41 -15.45 23.06
CA TYR A 50 16.60 -14.34 23.56
C TYR A 50 15.74 -14.75 24.76
N GLU A 51 16.18 -15.74 25.55
CA GLU A 51 15.43 -16.27 26.70
C GLU A 51 15.06 -15.15 27.68
N ASN A 52 16.05 -14.34 28.08
CA ASN A 52 15.92 -13.23 29.02
C ASN A 52 15.49 -11.90 28.36
N ILE A 53 15.19 -11.90 27.06
CA ILE A 53 14.74 -10.71 26.34
C ILE A 53 13.23 -10.80 26.16
N HIS A 54 12.52 -9.79 26.65
CA HIS A 54 11.06 -9.71 26.59
C HIS A 54 10.55 -9.71 25.14
N LEU A 55 11.20 -8.95 24.25
CA LEU A 55 10.86 -8.87 22.83
C LEU A 55 11.75 -9.82 22.01
N LYS A 56 11.16 -10.93 21.56
CA LYS A 56 11.84 -11.89 20.68
C LYS A 56 11.67 -11.48 19.20
N PRO A 57 12.70 -11.65 18.36
CA PRO A 57 12.58 -11.39 16.93
C PRO A 57 11.47 -12.23 16.27
N LEU A 58 10.77 -11.61 15.32
CA LEU A 58 9.81 -12.29 14.45
C LEU A 58 10.55 -13.20 13.46
N ILE A 59 9.92 -14.32 13.13
CA ILE A 59 10.42 -15.24 12.10
C ILE A 59 9.60 -15.04 10.84
N LEU A 60 10.29 -14.67 9.76
CA LEU A 60 9.70 -14.45 8.45
C LEU A 60 10.21 -15.55 7.51
N ALA A 61 9.28 -16.25 6.86
CA ALA A 61 9.61 -17.31 5.92
C ALA A 61 8.40 -17.64 5.04
N PRO A 62 8.59 -18.16 3.82
CA PRO A 62 9.89 -18.34 3.17
C PRO A 62 10.40 -17.06 2.49
N GLY A 63 11.69 -17.00 2.16
CA GLY A 63 12.20 -16.04 1.18
C GLY A 63 12.06 -16.61 -0.23
N GLY A 64 11.14 -16.10 -1.04
CA GLY A 64 11.00 -16.49 -2.46
C GLY A 64 9.59 -16.30 -3.03
N PHE A 65 9.32 -16.88 -4.19
CA PHE A 65 8.05 -16.70 -4.89
C PHE A 65 6.95 -17.61 -4.34
N TYR A 66 5.72 -17.13 -4.38
CA TYR A 66 4.57 -17.90 -3.91
C TYR A 66 4.32 -19.12 -4.82
N ASP A 67 4.37 -20.30 -4.20
CA ASP A 67 3.92 -21.56 -4.79
C ASP A 67 2.92 -22.20 -3.82
N LYS A 68 1.69 -22.43 -4.29
CA LYS A 68 0.59 -22.82 -3.40
C LYS A 68 0.88 -24.11 -2.64
N LEU A 69 1.28 -25.17 -3.35
CA LEU A 69 1.50 -26.48 -2.76
C LEU A 69 2.68 -26.46 -1.78
N TRP A 70 3.77 -25.80 -2.15
CA TRP A 70 4.94 -25.65 -1.29
C TRP A 70 4.60 -24.89 -0.01
N PHE A 71 3.86 -23.77 -0.13
CA PHE A 71 3.49 -22.93 1.02
C PHE A 71 2.53 -23.66 1.97
N GLU A 72 1.56 -24.40 1.44
CA GLU A 72 0.65 -25.25 2.23
C GLU A 72 1.44 -26.33 2.99
N GLN A 73 2.30 -27.07 2.30
CA GLN A 73 3.15 -28.09 2.94
C GLN A 73 4.10 -27.52 3.99
N PHE A 74 4.66 -26.33 3.74
CA PHE A 74 5.54 -25.64 4.68
C PHE A 74 4.78 -25.26 5.97
N LEU A 75 3.58 -24.70 5.84
CA LEU A 75 2.75 -24.34 7.00
C LEU A 75 2.32 -25.59 7.79
N ASP A 76 1.87 -26.62 7.09
CA ASP A 76 1.45 -27.89 7.72
C ASP A 76 2.62 -28.55 8.49
N ALA A 77 3.82 -28.55 7.90
CA ALA A 77 5.00 -29.14 8.52
C ALA A 77 5.62 -28.28 9.64
N SER A 78 5.58 -26.94 9.51
CA SER A 78 6.16 -26.03 10.49
C SER A 78 5.26 -25.80 11.70
N GLY A 79 3.95 -25.91 11.51
CA GLY A 79 2.93 -25.84 12.55
C GLY A 79 2.79 -24.45 13.20
N PRO A 80 1.83 -24.34 14.15
CA PRO A 80 1.55 -23.08 14.82
C PRO A 80 2.75 -22.54 15.59
N SER A 81 2.87 -21.22 15.58
CA SER A 81 3.90 -20.44 16.29
C SER A 81 5.31 -20.48 15.68
N THR A 82 5.56 -21.22 14.60
CA THR A 82 6.90 -21.28 13.98
C THR A 82 7.23 -20.02 13.17
N VAL A 83 6.30 -19.56 12.35
CA VAL A 83 6.45 -18.33 11.55
C VAL A 83 5.44 -17.28 11.99
N ASN A 84 5.87 -16.01 12.04
CA ASN A 84 5.01 -14.87 12.35
C ASN A 84 4.48 -14.20 11.09
N ALA A 85 5.27 -14.22 10.01
CA ALA A 85 4.86 -13.72 8.71
C ALA A 85 5.23 -14.70 7.62
N LEU A 86 4.27 -14.93 6.73
CA LEU A 86 4.46 -15.67 5.50
C LEU A 86 4.86 -14.67 4.41
N THR A 87 6.12 -14.73 3.99
CA THR A 87 6.69 -13.80 3.02
C THR A 87 6.67 -14.36 1.60
N HIS A 88 6.55 -13.48 0.62
CA HIS A 88 6.76 -13.81 -0.79
C HIS A 88 7.39 -12.65 -1.59
N HIS A 89 8.03 -12.97 -2.71
CA HIS A 89 8.69 -12.03 -3.62
C HIS A 89 7.74 -11.64 -4.77
N ILE A 90 7.85 -10.40 -5.25
CA ILE A 90 7.05 -9.88 -6.37
C ILE A 90 7.91 -9.16 -7.41
N TYR A 91 8.04 -9.80 -8.57
CA TYR A 91 8.61 -9.25 -9.80
C TYR A 91 7.68 -9.53 -10.99
N ASN A 92 6.52 -8.88 -10.97
CA ASN A 92 5.40 -9.20 -11.87
C ASN A 92 5.41 -8.45 -13.21
N LEU A 93 6.46 -7.68 -13.55
CA LEU A 93 6.60 -6.99 -14.84
C LEU A 93 7.46 -7.77 -15.85
N GLY A 94 8.31 -8.70 -15.39
CA GLY A 94 9.26 -9.43 -16.24
C GLY A 94 10.72 -9.01 -16.01
N PRO A 95 11.65 -9.38 -16.92
CA PRO A 95 13.05 -9.04 -16.78
C PRO A 95 13.28 -7.55 -17.04
N GLY A 96 14.30 -6.97 -16.40
CA GLY A 96 14.72 -5.59 -16.64
C GLY A 96 15.10 -5.30 -18.11
N SER A 97 15.51 -6.31 -18.87
CA SER A 97 15.81 -6.19 -20.30
C SER A 97 14.57 -6.18 -21.22
N ASP A 98 13.37 -6.35 -20.68
CA ASP A 98 12.14 -6.36 -21.48
C ASP A 98 11.81 -4.97 -22.03
N THR A 99 11.70 -4.86 -23.35
CA THR A 99 11.35 -3.60 -24.02
C THR A 99 9.90 -3.18 -23.82
N ASN A 100 9.04 -4.06 -23.29
CA ASN A 100 7.62 -3.84 -23.08
C ASN A 100 7.26 -3.45 -21.64
N LEU A 101 8.23 -3.15 -20.76
CA LEU A 101 7.93 -2.79 -19.36
C LEU A 101 6.94 -1.61 -19.27
N THR A 102 7.14 -0.57 -20.08
CA THR A 102 6.24 0.60 -20.15
C THR A 102 4.79 0.21 -20.48
N SER A 103 4.58 -0.61 -21.51
CA SER A 103 3.23 -1.01 -21.92
C SER A 103 2.56 -1.91 -20.90
N LYS A 104 3.33 -2.73 -20.18
CA LYS A 104 2.85 -3.55 -19.05
C LYS A 104 2.43 -2.72 -17.85
N ILE A 105 3.23 -1.71 -17.48
CA ILE A 105 2.93 -0.81 -16.36
C ILE A 105 1.64 -0.02 -16.59
N LEU A 106 1.39 0.40 -17.84
CA LEU A 106 0.20 1.18 -18.20
C LEU A 106 -1.02 0.31 -18.59
N ASN A 107 -0.92 -1.01 -18.48
CA ASN A 107 -1.99 -1.94 -18.84
C ASN A 107 -2.71 -2.45 -17.58
N PRO A 108 -3.96 -2.02 -17.31
CA PRO A 108 -4.68 -2.42 -16.10
C PRO A 108 -4.96 -3.93 -16.05
N ASN A 109 -5.16 -4.59 -17.19
CA ASN A 109 -5.36 -6.04 -17.24
C ASN A 109 -4.09 -6.80 -16.88
N TYR A 110 -2.92 -6.25 -17.25
CA TYR A 110 -1.64 -6.84 -16.87
C TYR A 110 -1.40 -6.69 -15.35
N LEU A 111 -1.61 -5.48 -14.81
CA LEU A 111 -1.46 -5.21 -13.38
C LEU A 111 -2.43 -6.03 -12.51
N ASN A 112 -3.63 -6.36 -13.01
CA ASN A 112 -4.61 -7.17 -12.27
C ASN A 112 -4.16 -8.61 -12.02
N LYS A 113 -3.22 -9.17 -12.80
CA LYS A 113 -2.80 -10.57 -12.68
C LYS A 113 -2.23 -10.92 -11.30
N ILE A 114 -1.57 -9.97 -10.62
CA ILE A 114 -1.00 -10.22 -9.29
C ILE A 114 -2.06 -10.42 -8.20
N SER A 115 -3.31 -10.03 -8.48
CA SER A 115 -4.39 -10.17 -7.51
C SER A 115 -4.68 -11.63 -7.15
N ASP A 116 -4.50 -12.55 -8.10
CA ASP A 116 -4.65 -13.99 -7.87
C ASP A 116 -3.61 -14.51 -6.88
N THR A 117 -2.35 -14.04 -6.98
CA THR A 117 -1.28 -14.40 -6.04
C THR A 117 -1.60 -13.91 -4.63
N PHE A 118 -2.02 -12.65 -4.49
CA PHE A 118 -2.38 -12.10 -3.18
C PHE A 118 -3.62 -12.79 -2.59
N GLN A 119 -4.63 -13.06 -3.40
CA GLN A 119 -5.83 -13.78 -2.98
C GLN A 119 -5.48 -15.20 -2.52
N SER A 120 -4.69 -15.93 -3.31
CA SER A 120 -4.27 -17.29 -3.01
C SER A 120 -3.46 -17.35 -1.72
N LEU A 121 -2.48 -16.46 -1.54
CA LEU A 121 -1.71 -16.38 -0.30
C LEU A 121 -2.62 -16.10 0.91
N SER A 122 -3.59 -15.20 0.75
CA SER A 122 -4.57 -14.90 1.80
C SER A 122 -5.41 -16.12 2.18
N GLN A 123 -5.82 -16.93 1.19
CA GLN A 123 -6.57 -18.17 1.40
C GLN A 123 -5.73 -19.25 2.07
N THR A 124 -4.47 -19.45 1.63
CA THR A 124 -3.54 -20.39 2.24
C THR A 124 -3.24 -20.04 3.69
N ILE A 125 -3.07 -18.75 4.02
CA ILE A 125 -2.93 -18.32 5.42
C ILE A 125 -4.19 -18.63 6.22
N GLN A 126 -5.38 -18.32 5.68
CA GLN A 126 -6.64 -18.60 6.38
C GLN A 126 -6.86 -20.09 6.65
N ALA A 127 -6.46 -20.96 5.72
CA ALA A 127 -6.67 -22.40 5.81
C ALA A 127 -5.58 -23.13 6.60
N ASN A 128 -4.30 -22.85 6.33
CA ASN A 128 -3.17 -23.64 6.82
C ASN A 128 -2.33 -22.94 7.88
N GLY A 129 -2.43 -21.62 8.01
CA GLY A 129 -1.56 -20.84 8.90
C GLY A 129 -2.19 -19.58 9.48
N PRO A 130 -3.38 -19.65 10.14
CA PRO A 130 -4.11 -18.46 10.59
C PRO A 130 -3.39 -17.63 11.66
N TRP A 131 -2.28 -18.15 12.22
CA TRP A 131 -1.39 -17.43 13.13
C TRP A 131 -0.39 -16.50 12.42
N ALA A 132 -0.19 -16.65 11.11
CA ALA A 132 0.77 -15.88 10.33
C ALA A 132 0.09 -14.70 9.60
N SER A 133 0.89 -13.68 9.27
CA SER A 133 0.44 -12.55 8.45
C SER A 133 1.13 -12.53 7.08
N ALA A 134 0.41 -12.10 6.03
CA ALA A 134 0.98 -11.97 4.68
C ALA A 134 1.89 -10.74 4.57
N TRP A 135 3.11 -10.94 4.06
CA TRP A 135 4.10 -9.88 3.83
C TRP A 135 4.67 -10.02 2.42
N VAL A 136 4.84 -8.89 1.70
CA VAL A 136 5.75 -8.88 0.55
C VAL A 136 7.16 -8.73 1.12
N GLY A 137 7.90 -9.84 1.08
CA GLY A 137 9.26 -9.94 1.59
C GLY A 137 10.28 -9.27 0.69
N GLU A 138 10.00 -9.14 -0.61
CA GLU A 138 10.86 -8.50 -1.61
C GLU A 138 10.04 -8.10 -2.84
N SER A 139 10.28 -6.92 -3.44
CA SER A 139 9.66 -6.56 -4.71
C SER A 139 10.36 -5.41 -5.44
N GLY A 140 10.57 -5.53 -6.75
CA GLY A 140 11.12 -4.47 -7.60
C GLY A 140 10.41 -4.27 -8.94
N GLY A 141 9.29 -4.97 -9.16
CA GLY A 141 8.49 -4.89 -10.39
C GLY A 141 9.12 -5.69 -11.52
N ALA A 142 10.27 -5.24 -12.02
CA ALA A 142 11.07 -5.98 -12.97
C ALA A 142 12.31 -6.59 -12.28
N TYR A 143 12.54 -7.89 -12.48
CA TYR A 143 13.72 -8.57 -11.94
C TYR A 143 14.98 -8.23 -12.76
N ASN A 144 16.15 -8.78 -12.41
CA ASN A 144 17.44 -8.43 -13.04
C ASN A 144 17.74 -6.92 -12.97
N SER A 145 17.69 -6.36 -11.75
CA SER A 145 17.97 -4.96 -11.45
C SER A 145 16.97 -3.94 -11.99
N GLY A 146 15.84 -4.38 -12.57
CA GLY A 146 14.85 -3.47 -13.15
C GLY A 146 15.28 -2.90 -14.50
N GLY A 147 14.32 -2.30 -15.21
CA GLY A 147 14.57 -1.75 -16.55
C GLY A 147 15.23 -0.39 -16.50
N GLU A 148 16.30 -0.23 -17.26
CA GLU A 148 16.95 1.07 -17.44
C GLU A 148 15.96 2.06 -18.09
N HIS A 149 15.96 3.31 -17.62
CA HIS A 149 15.03 4.37 -18.03
C HIS A 149 13.53 4.09 -17.78
N VAL A 150 13.20 2.99 -17.11
CA VAL A 150 11.83 2.63 -16.75
C VAL A 150 11.70 2.54 -15.23
N SER A 151 12.46 1.65 -14.58
CA SER A 151 12.32 1.37 -13.15
C SER A 151 12.81 2.50 -12.23
N ASN A 152 13.70 3.38 -12.73
CA ASN A 152 14.20 4.56 -12.01
C ASN A 152 13.47 5.86 -12.39
N THR A 153 12.41 5.78 -13.20
CA THR A 153 11.71 6.96 -13.73
C THR A 153 10.26 7.01 -13.27
N PHE A 154 9.57 8.12 -13.53
CA PHE A 154 8.22 8.37 -13.05
C PHE A 154 7.22 7.29 -13.47
N ILE A 155 7.41 6.65 -14.62
CA ILE A 155 6.53 5.59 -15.07
C ILE A 155 6.44 4.43 -14.07
N ASN A 156 7.52 4.08 -13.37
CA ASN A 156 7.48 2.99 -12.39
C ASN A 156 6.58 3.31 -11.19
N SER A 157 6.33 4.60 -10.91
CA SER A 157 5.48 5.01 -9.80
C SER A 157 4.04 4.54 -9.98
N PHE A 158 3.54 4.42 -11.21
CA PHE A 158 2.22 3.85 -11.49
C PHE A 158 2.13 2.41 -10.98
N TRP A 159 3.10 1.57 -11.32
CA TRP A 159 3.19 0.21 -10.83
C TRP A 159 3.36 0.19 -9.31
N TYR A 160 4.28 1.01 -8.78
CA TYR A 160 4.66 0.90 -7.37
C TYR A 160 3.50 1.25 -6.42
N VAL A 161 2.83 2.39 -6.61
CA VAL A 161 1.69 2.75 -5.75
C VAL A 161 0.47 1.85 -6.01
N ASP A 162 0.35 1.29 -7.22
CA ASP A 162 -0.66 0.26 -7.50
C ASP A 162 -0.40 -1.02 -6.72
N GLN A 163 0.84 -1.50 -6.66
CA GLN A 163 1.18 -2.70 -5.89
C GLN A 163 0.99 -2.50 -4.39
N LEU A 164 1.30 -1.31 -3.86
CA LEU A 164 1.00 -0.97 -2.46
C LEU A 164 -0.51 -1.05 -2.17
N GLY A 165 -1.33 -0.50 -3.07
CA GLY A 165 -2.79 -0.57 -3.02
C GLY A 165 -3.33 -2.00 -3.11
N MET A 166 -2.84 -2.77 -4.08
CA MET A 166 -3.25 -4.16 -4.32
C MET A 166 -2.87 -5.05 -3.13
N ALA A 167 -1.65 -4.94 -2.62
CA ALA A 167 -1.21 -5.68 -1.44
C ALA A 167 -2.09 -5.36 -0.21
N ALA A 168 -2.38 -4.07 0.02
CA ALA A 168 -3.22 -3.65 1.13
C ALA A 168 -4.66 -4.20 1.03
N LYS A 169 -5.24 -4.22 -0.17
CA LYS A 169 -6.59 -4.77 -0.45
C LYS A 169 -6.70 -6.24 -0.02
N TYR A 170 -5.64 -7.02 -0.19
CA TYR A 170 -5.59 -8.43 0.19
C TYR A 170 -4.98 -8.69 1.59
N LYS A 171 -5.02 -7.67 2.46
CA LYS A 171 -4.61 -7.75 3.87
C LYS A 171 -3.11 -8.01 4.10
N THR A 172 -2.27 -7.81 3.09
CA THR A 172 -0.82 -7.81 3.25
C THR A 172 -0.39 -6.66 4.17
N LYS A 173 0.44 -6.98 5.17
CA LYS A 173 0.75 -6.05 6.29
C LYS A 173 2.01 -5.22 6.07
N VAL A 174 2.96 -5.76 5.33
CA VAL A 174 4.26 -5.15 5.06
C VAL A 174 4.60 -5.33 3.58
N TYR A 175 5.19 -4.29 2.99
CA TYR A 175 5.67 -4.32 1.62
C TYR A 175 7.14 -3.90 1.55
N CYS A 176 8.03 -4.84 1.24
CA CYS A 176 9.46 -4.58 1.16
C CYS A 176 9.90 -4.31 -0.28
N ARG A 177 10.30 -3.07 -0.54
CA ARG A 177 10.83 -2.60 -1.82
C ARG A 177 12.30 -2.96 -1.95
N GLN A 178 12.57 -3.74 -2.99
CA GLN A 178 13.88 -3.88 -3.59
C GLN A 178 14.07 -2.73 -4.58
N SER A 179 14.96 -1.77 -4.32
CA SER A 179 15.87 -1.62 -3.18
C SER A 179 15.79 -0.19 -2.63
N LEU A 180 16.42 0.07 -1.48
CA LEU A 180 16.66 1.46 -1.08
C LEU A 180 17.68 2.10 -2.02
N ILE A 181 18.80 1.43 -2.24
CA ILE A 181 19.89 1.80 -3.15
C ILE A 181 20.32 0.53 -3.89
N GLY A 182 20.65 0.66 -5.19
CA GLY A 182 21.19 -0.42 -6.03
C GLY A 182 20.17 -0.96 -7.05
N GLY A 183 20.61 -1.10 -8.30
CA GLY A 183 19.74 -1.44 -9.43
C GLY A 183 18.89 -0.26 -9.92
N ASN A 184 18.30 -0.40 -11.09
CA ASN A 184 17.42 0.60 -11.69
C ASN A 184 16.10 0.77 -10.91
N TYR A 185 15.67 -0.22 -10.14
CA TYR A 185 14.49 -0.08 -9.25
C TYR A 185 14.80 0.61 -7.92
N GLY A 186 16.03 1.07 -7.68
CA GLY A 186 16.43 1.68 -6.41
C GLY A 186 15.61 2.94 -6.11
N LEU A 187 15.17 3.11 -4.87
CA LEU A 187 14.48 4.33 -4.46
C LEU A 187 15.40 5.55 -4.49
N LEU A 188 16.70 5.34 -4.26
CA LEU A 188 17.75 6.32 -4.42
C LEU A 188 18.63 5.91 -5.61
N ASP A 189 19.08 6.91 -6.37
CA ASP A 189 20.09 6.72 -7.39
C ASP A 189 21.37 6.14 -6.77
N THR A 190 22.01 5.20 -7.48
CA THR A 190 23.11 4.41 -6.91
C THR A 190 24.40 5.23 -6.75
N ASN A 191 24.59 6.26 -7.58
CA ASN A 191 25.82 7.05 -7.60
C ASN A 191 25.67 8.36 -6.83
N THR A 192 24.50 8.99 -6.94
CA THR A 192 24.25 10.34 -6.40
C THR A 192 23.45 10.33 -5.11
N PHE A 193 22.84 9.19 -4.74
CA PHE A 193 21.87 9.06 -3.63
C PHE A 193 20.65 9.98 -3.73
N VAL A 194 20.46 10.66 -4.87
CA VAL A 194 19.28 11.49 -5.12
C VAL A 194 18.05 10.58 -5.23
N PRO A 195 16.93 10.92 -4.56
CA PRO A 195 15.73 10.11 -4.64
C PRO A 195 15.11 10.06 -6.04
N ASN A 196 14.85 8.84 -6.52
CA ASN A 196 14.07 8.58 -7.72
C ASN A 196 12.56 8.85 -7.48
N PRO A 197 11.73 8.98 -8.52
CA PRO A 197 10.29 9.27 -8.39
C PRO A 197 9.53 8.34 -7.43
N ASP A 198 9.89 7.06 -7.40
CA ASP A 198 9.27 6.07 -6.52
C ASP A 198 9.48 6.35 -5.03
N TYR A 199 10.59 7.01 -4.64
CA TYR A 199 10.81 7.44 -3.26
C TYR A 199 9.73 8.40 -2.81
N TYR A 200 9.42 9.41 -3.62
CA TYR A 200 8.40 10.40 -3.30
C TYR A 200 6.98 9.80 -3.32
N SER A 201 6.73 8.86 -4.23
CA SER A 201 5.49 8.07 -4.24
C SER A 201 5.30 7.27 -2.94
N ALA A 202 6.34 6.60 -2.46
CA ALA A 202 6.32 5.91 -1.17
C ALA A 202 6.24 6.87 0.03
N LEU A 203 6.88 8.04 -0.06
CA LEU A 203 6.82 9.06 0.99
C LEU A 203 5.39 9.58 1.17
N LEU A 204 4.70 9.91 0.07
CA LEU A 204 3.30 10.34 0.12
C LEU A 204 2.38 9.23 0.60
N TRP A 205 2.57 7.99 0.12
CA TRP A 205 1.86 6.84 0.66
C TRP A 205 2.04 6.73 2.18
N ASN A 206 3.29 6.79 2.67
CA ASN A 206 3.61 6.71 4.08
C ASN A 206 3.05 7.89 4.88
N ARG A 207 2.99 9.11 4.33
CA ARG A 207 2.45 10.28 5.03
C ARG A 207 0.92 10.28 5.08
N LEU A 208 0.25 9.75 4.05
CA LEU A 208 -1.19 9.99 3.86
C LEU A 208 -2.07 8.75 4.07
N MET A 209 -1.58 7.56 3.70
CA MET A 209 -2.38 6.32 3.70
C MET A 209 -2.25 5.61 5.05
N GLY A 210 -3.32 5.61 5.85
CA GLY A 210 -3.35 5.00 7.17
C GLY A 210 -3.49 3.48 7.15
N ARG A 211 -3.71 2.89 8.34
CA ARG A 211 -3.74 1.44 8.51
C ARG A 211 -5.05 0.81 8.06
N GLY A 212 -6.18 1.45 8.35
CA GLY A 212 -7.51 0.99 7.96
C GLY A 212 -7.66 1.02 6.45
N VAL A 213 -7.84 -0.13 5.82
CA VAL A 213 -8.08 -0.25 4.38
C VAL A 213 -9.59 -0.25 4.15
N LEU A 214 -10.04 0.56 3.20
CA LEU A 214 -11.45 0.72 2.85
C LEU A 214 -11.69 0.13 1.46
N ASP A 215 -12.87 -0.49 1.30
CA ASP A 215 -13.29 -0.97 -0.01
C ASP A 215 -13.72 0.22 -0.90
N VAL A 216 -13.34 0.17 -2.17
CA VAL A 216 -13.70 1.18 -3.17
C VAL A 216 -14.51 0.51 -4.27
N LYS A 217 -15.79 0.86 -4.33
CA LYS A 217 -16.67 0.46 -5.43
C LYS A 217 -16.65 1.55 -6.48
N SER A 218 -16.26 1.19 -7.71
CA SER A 218 -16.15 2.11 -8.82
C SER A 218 -16.74 1.48 -10.08
N ASN A 219 -17.53 2.27 -10.80
CA ASN A 219 -18.01 1.94 -12.15
C ASN A 219 -17.13 2.61 -13.23
N ALA A 220 -15.98 3.17 -12.85
CA ALA A 220 -15.07 3.83 -13.77
C ALA A 220 -14.35 2.83 -14.68
N SER A 221 -13.72 3.36 -15.73
CA SER A 221 -12.83 2.59 -16.61
C SER A 221 -11.74 1.87 -15.80
N PRO A 222 -11.32 0.65 -16.20
CA PRO A 222 -10.19 -0.05 -15.58
C PRO A 222 -8.87 0.75 -15.57
N TYR A 223 -8.74 1.74 -16.46
CA TYR A 223 -7.61 2.66 -16.52
C TYR A 223 -7.57 3.67 -15.37
N LEU A 224 -8.66 3.82 -14.59
CA LEU A 224 -8.67 4.60 -13.36
C LEU A 224 -8.69 3.66 -12.16
N ARG A 225 -7.51 3.45 -11.57
CA ARG A 225 -7.33 2.53 -10.43
C ARG A 225 -7.49 3.32 -9.14
N SER A 226 -8.20 2.75 -8.16
CA SER A 226 -8.66 3.47 -6.98
C SER A 226 -8.47 2.66 -5.70
N TYR A 227 -7.87 3.26 -4.68
CA TYR A 227 -7.64 2.65 -3.37
C TYR A 227 -7.96 3.66 -2.26
N ALA A 228 -8.63 3.24 -1.19
CA ALA A 228 -8.97 4.13 -0.09
C ALA A 228 -8.52 3.56 1.26
N HIS A 229 -7.96 4.41 2.10
CA HIS A 229 -7.57 4.09 3.46
C HIS A 229 -8.15 5.14 4.41
N CYS A 230 -8.28 4.80 5.68
CA CYS A 230 -8.37 5.82 6.72
C CYS A 230 -7.14 6.73 6.63
N THR A 231 -7.30 8.02 6.88
CA THR A 231 -6.18 8.95 6.87
C THR A 231 -5.19 8.60 7.98
N LYS A 232 -3.90 8.69 7.68
CA LYS A 232 -2.87 8.44 8.71
C LYS A 232 -2.89 9.54 9.76
N GLU A 233 -2.82 9.15 11.03
CA GLU A 233 -2.64 10.03 12.20
C GLU A 233 -3.74 11.09 12.45
N ARG A 234 -4.84 11.08 11.70
CA ARG A 234 -6.00 11.96 11.92
C ARG A 234 -7.29 11.37 11.35
N ALA A 235 -8.42 11.91 11.80
CA ALA A 235 -9.74 11.53 11.31
C ALA A 235 -9.93 11.89 9.83
N GLY A 236 -10.49 10.95 9.06
CA GLY A 236 -10.82 11.14 7.65
C GLY A 236 -10.48 9.94 6.77
N VAL A 237 -10.63 10.15 5.47
CA VAL A 237 -10.34 9.16 4.43
C VAL A 237 -9.33 9.74 3.44
N THR A 238 -8.34 8.94 3.08
CA THR A 238 -7.40 9.24 2.01
C THR A 238 -7.66 8.29 0.84
N LEU A 239 -7.87 8.87 -0.35
CA LEU A 239 -8.06 8.17 -1.61
C LEU A 239 -6.80 8.30 -2.47
N LEU A 240 -6.35 7.21 -3.06
CA LEU A 240 -5.36 7.14 -4.12
C LEU A 240 -6.07 6.84 -5.44
N LEU A 241 -5.91 7.73 -6.41
CA LEU A 241 -6.40 7.57 -7.78
C LEU A 241 -5.22 7.54 -8.75
N ILE A 242 -5.18 6.54 -9.63
CA ILE A 242 -4.12 6.33 -10.60
C ILE A 242 -4.76 6.30 -11.99
N ASN A 243 -4.48 7.31 -12.81
CA ASN A 243 -4.93 7.35 -14.20
C ASN A 243 -3.84 6.81 -15.12
N LEU A 244 -4.08 5.63 -15.68
CA LEU A 244 -3.19 4.97 -16.66
C LEU A 244 -3.54 5.33 -18.12
N SER A 245 -4.66 6.01 -18.37
CA SER A 245 -5.05 6.44 -19.71
C SER A 245 -4.15 7.59 -20.17
N ASN A 246 -3.71 7.54 -21.41
CA ASN A 246 -2.96 8.62 -22.07
C ASN A 246 -3.87 9.61 -22.83
N GLN A 247 -5.17 9.33 -22.93
CA GLN A 247 -6.12 10.12 -23.72
C GLN A 247 -7.26 10.69 -22.87
N THR A 248 -7.55 10.08 -21.73
CA THR A 248 -8.76 10.38 -20.95
C THR A 248 -8.40 11.11 -19.66
N GLU A 249 -8.93 12.32 -19.50
CA GLU A 249 -9.06 12.92 -18.17
C GLU A 249 -10.30 12.34 -17.49
N PHE A 250 -10.15 11.85 -16.27
CA PHE A 250 -11.30 11.37 -15.50
C PHE A 250 -11.85 12.48 -14.60
N ARG A 251 -13.17 12.65 -14.65
CA ARG A 251 -13.93 13.41 -13.65
C ARG A 251 -14.62 12.42 -12.71
N VAL A 252 -14.34 12.53 -11.42
CA VAL A 252 -14.81 11.59 -10.40
C VAL A 252 -15.65 12.31 -9.37
N ASP A 253 -16.84 11.77 -9.12
CA ASP A 253 -17.70 12.17 -8.01
C ASP A 253 -17.59 11.11 -6.90
N ILE A 254 -17.23 11.54 -5.68
CA ILE A 254 -17.00 10.64 -4.55
C ILE A 254 -18.20 10.71 -3.61
N LYS A 255 -18.76 9.55 -3.28
CA LYS A 255 -19.94 9.41 -2.41
C LYS A 255 -19.68 8.35 -1.33
N PRO A 256 -20.02 8.61 -0.05
CA PRO A 256 -20.00 7.58 0.98
C PRO A 256 -21.07 6.51 0.71
N THR A 257 -20.68 5.24 0.80
CA THR A 257 -21.57 4.08 0.60
C THR A 257 -22.63 3.95 1.71
N THR A 258 -22.37 4.49 2.90
CA THR A 258 -23.30 4.48 4.04
C THR A 258 -24.31 5.64 3.96
N SER A 259 -25.17 5.58 2.96
CA SER A 259 -26.48 6.26 2.99
C SER A 259 -27.55 5.24 3.40
N THR A 260 -27.40 4.58 4.54
CA THR A 260 -28.53 3.89 5.17
C THR A 260 -29.38 4.96 5.85
N SER A 261 -30.39 5.45 5.14
CA SER A 261 -31.52 6.12 5.78
C SER A 261 -32.16 5.13 6.75
N MET A 262 -31.76 5.18 8.02
CA MET A 262 -32.56 4.59 9.08
C MET A 262 -33.85 5.42 9.17
N HIS A 263 -34.87 5.01 8.42
CA HIS A 263 -36.25 5.40 8.70
C HIS A 263 -36.63 4.80 10.05
N ALA A 264 -36.28 5.50 11.13
CA ALA A 264 -36.89 5.28 12.42
C ALA A 264 -38.33 5.79 12.33
N ASN A 265 -39.27 4.86 12.13
CA ASN A 265 -40.69 5.11 12.35
C ASN A 265 -40.90 5.39 13.84
N VAL A 266 -40.75 6.64 14.25
CA VAL A 266 -41.09 7.08 15.61
C VAL A 266 -42.61 7.28 15.68
N ARG A 267 -43.31 6.33 16.30
CA ARG A 267 -44.66 6.58 16.82
C ARG A 267 -44.55 7.63 17.94
N PRO A 268 -45.39 8.68 17.98
CA PRO A 268 -45.30 9.68 19.01
C PRO A 268 -45.91 9.09 20.30
N ASN A 269 -45.15 9.06 21.39
CA ASN A 269 -45.75 8.92 22.69
C ASN A 269 -45.23 10.01 23.63
N HIS A 270 -46.18 10.75 24.19
CA HIS A 270 -45.98 11.89 25.07
C HIS A 270 -45.33 11.45 26.39
N LYS A 271 -44.26 12.14 26.81
CA LYS A 271 -44.12 12.73 28.18
C LYS A 271 -42.83 13.56 28.29
N LYS A 272 -42.96 14.69 28.99
CA LYS A 272 -41.98 15.77 29.14
C LYS A 272 -40.90 15.46 30.20
N ARG A 273 -39.71 15.98 29.90
CA ARG A 273 -38.67 16.60 30.77
C ARG A 273 -37.97 15.75 31.85
N SER A 274 -36.71 15.43 31.58
CA SER A 274 -35.61 15.62 32.54
C SER A 274 -34.28 15.94 31.82
N PHE A 275 -33.87 17.20 31.96
CA PHE A 275 -32.49 17.64 32.22
C PHE A 275 -31.33 17.24 31.25
N LEU A 276 -31.16 18.04 30.19
CA LEU A 276 -29.93 18.79 29.86
C LEU A 276 -28.52 18.16 29.97
N HIS A 277 -28.34 16.85 29.80
CA HIS A 277 -26.98 16.27 29.74
C HIS A 277 -26.79 15.24 28.60
N ARG A 278 -27.21 15.58 27.38
CA ARG A 278 -26.82 14.79 26.18
C ARG A 278 -26.99 15.50 24.83
N LEU A 279 -26.75 16.81 24.79
CA LEU A 279 -26.79 17.61 23.55
C LEU A 279 -25.44 17.63 22.79
N LYS A 280 -24.61 16.58 22.90
CA LYS A 280 -23.29 16.49 22.24
C LYS A 280 -23.11 15.28 21.33
N GLN A 281 -24.18 14.82 20.67
CA GLN A 281 -24.04 13.76 19.66
C GLN A 281 -25.04 13.96 18.53
N ILE A 282 -24.89 15.06 17.80
CA ILE A 282 -25.58 15.30 16.52
C ILE A 282 -24.57 15.97 15.60
N VAL A 283 -23.99 15.22 14.66
CA VAL A 283 -24.02 15.55 13.23
C VAL A 283 -23.99 14.25 12.43
N SER A 284 -25.16 13.65 12.28
CA SER A 284 -25.49 12.91 11.06
C SER A 284 -25.59 13.94 9.93
N TRP A 285 -24.78 13.80 8.87
CA TRP A 285 -24.83 14.71 7.73
C TRP A 285 -26.10 14.45 6.91
N VAL A 286 -27.21 15.00 7.39
CA VAL A 286 -28.45 15.20 6.64
C VAL A 286 -28.56 16.71 6.43
N GLY A 287 -28.65 17.13 5.17
CA GLY A 287 -28.66 18.55 4.82
C GLY A 287 -29.77 19.33 5.51
N SER A 288 -29.39 20.31 6.33
CA SER A 288 -29.98 21.66 6.33
C SER A 288 -29.06 22.63 7.10
N LYS A 289 -28.75 23.75 6.44
CA LYS A 289 -28.10 24.99 6.90
C LYS A 289 -27.52 25.03 8.33
N SER A 290 -26.19 25.04 8.44
CA SER A 290 -25.48 25.76 9.52
C SER A 290 -24.06 26.13 9.09
N LEU A 291 -23.85 27.42 8.84
CA LEU A 291 -22.61 28.21 8.80
C LEU A 291 -21.40 27.69 7.98
N ASP A 292 -21.14 28.42 6.90
CA ASP A 292 -19.90 28.52 6.11
C ASP A 292 -18.57 28.34 6.88
N LEU A 293 -18.18 27.10 7.19
CA LEU A 293 -16.80 26.71 7.02
C LEU A 293 -16.70 26.01 5.67
N SER A 294 -15.96 26.60 4.72
CA SER A 294 -15.60 25.94 3.47
C SER A 294 -14.69 24.75 3.80
N LEU A 295 -15.30 23.61 4.13
CA LEU A 295 -14.60 22.37 4.31
C LEU A 295 -13.86 22.07 3.00
N SER A 296 -12.54 21.95 3.10
CA SER A 296 -11.63 21.74 1.98
C SER A 296 -11.06 20.33 2.04
N ARG A 297 -10.92 19.71 0.86
CA ARG A 297 -10.06 18.53 0.70
C ARG A 297 -8.66 18.96 0.31
N GLU A 298 -7.71 18.09 0.63
CA GLU A 298 -6.31 18.28 0.32
C GLU A 298 -5.95 17.38 -0.86
N GLU A 299 -5.38 17.96 -1.92
CA GLU A 299 -4.98 17.23 -3.12
C GLU A 299 -3.46 17.25 -3.30
N TYR A 300 -2.92 16.07 -3.58
CA TYR A 300 -1.51 15.82 -3.86
C TYR A 300 -1.39 15.14 -5.22
N HIS A 301 -1.05 15.92 -6.23
CA HIS A 301 -1.00 15.48 -7.62
C HIS A 301 0.44 15.22 -8.04
N LEU A 302 0.76 13.95 -8.30
CA LEU A 302 2.05 13.53 -8.84
C LEU A 302 1.97 13.45 -10.38
N THR A 303 2.90 14.13 -11.03
CA THR A 303 3.08 14.11 -12.49
C THR A 303 4.56 14.04 -12.85
N PRO A 304 4.92 13.54 -14.06
CA PRO A 304 6.29 13.62 -14.53
C PRO A 304 6.63 15.04 -14.98
N LYS A 305 7.88 15.46 -14.79
CA LYS A 305 8.39 16.71 -15.36
C LYS A 305 8.18 16.72 -16.88
N ASN A 306 7.68 17.84 -17.40
CA ASN A 306 7.40 18.05 -18.82
C ASN A 306 6.46 17.00 -19.46
N LYS A 307 5.62 16.31 -18.66
CA LYS A 307 4.76 15.20 -19.11
C LYS A 307 5.55 14.01 -19.69
N TYR A 308 6.86 13.94 -19.45
CA TYR A 308 7.72 12.87 -19.96
C TYR A 308 7.80 11.72 -18.95
N LEU A 309 7.12 10.61 -19.21
CA LEU A 309 6.98 9.50 -18.26
C LEU A 309 8.32 8.89 -17.80
N GLN A 310 9.35 8.94 -18.64
CA GLN A 310 10.69 8.47 -18.29
C GLN A 310 11.55 9.55 -17.61
N SER A 311 10.96 10.64 -17.13
CA SER A 311 11.66 11.61 -16.30
C SER A 311 12.00 11.00 -14.94
N GLN A 312 13.23 11.25 -14.47
CA GLN A 312 13.64 10.99 -13.09
C GLN A 312 13.18 12.10 -12.11
N THR A 313 12.51 13.14 -12.59
CA THR A 313 11.94 14.19 -11.75
C THR A 313 10.42 14.08 -11.70
N ALA A 314 9.89 13.81 -10.51
CA ALA A 314 8.47 13.95 -10.21
C ALA A 314 8.13 15.39 -9.82
N LEU A 315 6.91 15.81 -10.12
CA LEU A 315 6.32 17.06 -9.66
C LEU A 315 5.23 16.73 -8.65
N LEU A 316 5.15 17.46 -7.54
CA LEU A 316 4.01 17.48 -6.64
C LEU A 316 3.25 18.78 -6.83
N ASN A 317 1.99 18.71 -7.27
CA ASN A 317 1.15 19.87 -7.54
C ASN A 317 1.81 20.88 -8.49
N GLY A 318 2.62 20.38 -9.44
CA GLY A 318 3.37 21.19 -10.40
C GLY A 318 4.77 21.63 -9.95
N ILE A 319 5.15 21.41 -8.69
CA ILE A 319 6.45 21.79 -8.13
C ILE A 319 7.41 20.60 -8.18
N PRO A 320 8.63 20.74 -8.74
CA PRO A 320 9.63 19.67 -8.74
C PRO A 320 9.99 19.18 -7.33
N LEU A 321 9.96 17.86 -7.17
CA LEU A 321 10.42 17.19 -5.95
C LEU A 321 11.91 16.91 -6.07
N GLN A 322 12.70 17.75 -5.41
CA GLN A 322 14.16 17.68 -5.35
C GLN A 322 14.60 17.98 -3.91
N LEU A 323 15.76 17.44 -3.53
CA LEU A 323 16.36 17.79 -2.24
C LEU A 323 16.65 19.28 -2.18
N THR A 324 16.60 19.86 -0.97
CA THR A 324 17.09 21.22 -0.74
C THR A 324 18.61 21.28 -0.93
N GLU A 325 19.18 22.50 -0.92
CA GLU A 325 20.64 22.67 -0.96
C GLU A 325 21.35 21.96 0.21
N ASP A 326 20.67 21.84 1.36
CA ASP A 326 21.14 21.13 2.56
C ASP A 326 20.95 19.60 2.48
N GLY A 327 20.33 19.10 1.41
CA GLY A 327 20.04 17.66 1.22
C GLY A 327 18.75 17.18 1.88
N ASP A 328 17.89 18.08 2.35
CA ASP A 328 16.63 17.72 2.99
C ASP A 328 15.54 17.35 1.98
N VAL A 329 14.67 16.43 2.37
CA VAL A 329 13.49 16.07 1.58
C VAL A 329 12.49 17.23 1.61
N PRO A 330 12.00 17.71 0.45
CA PRO A 330 11.13 18.87 0.39
C PRO A 330 9.80 18.64 1.11
N GLY A 331 9.21 19.74 1.58
CA GLY A 331 7.86 19.75 2.14
C GLY A 331 6.81 19.24 1.13
N SER A 332 5.78 18.57 1.63
CA SER A 332 4.66 18.09 0.81
C SER A 332 3.39 18.87 1.13
N SER A 333 3.28 20.09 0.61
CA SER A 333 2.08 20.92 0.82
C SER A 333 0.95 20.51 -0.13
N PRO A 334 -0.29 20.31 0.37
CA PRO A 334 -1.42 20.02 -0.48
C PRO A 334 -1.91 21.27 -1.22
N VAL A 335 -2.64 21.04 -2.31
CA VAL A 335 -3.55 22.04 -2.87
C VAL A 335 -4.91 21.87 -2.21
N LEU A 336 -5.42 22.91 -1.56
CA LEU A 336 -6.75 22.89 -0.97
C LEU A 336 -7.81 23.12 -2.06
N ARG A 337 -8.82 22.26 -2.10
CA ARG A 337 -9.98 22.39 -3.00
C ARG A 337 -11.27 22.31 -2.19
N ASP A 338 -12.29 23.04 -2.65
CA ASP A 338 -13.63 22.94 -2.07
C ASP A 338 -14.14 21.50 -2.16
N LEU A 339 -14.72 20.97 -1.07
CA LEU A 339 -15.20 19.59 -1.02
C LEU A 339 -16.21 19.23 -2.11
N LYS A 340 -17.05 20.17 -2.54
CA LYS A 340 -18.10 19.95 -3.54
C LYS A 340 -17.59 20.10 -4.97
N SER A 341 -16.41 20.66 -5.16
CA SER A 341 -15.82 20.80 -6.50
C SER A 341 -15.56 19.41 -7.11
N PRO A 342 -15.77 19.22 -8.43
CA PRO A 342 -15.45 17.94 -9.08
C PRO A 342 -13.95 17.61 -8.95
N VAL A 343 -13.63 16.32 -8.82
CA VAL A 343 -12.25 15.84 -8.82
C VAL A 343 -11.86 15.49 -10.25
N TYR A 344 -10.83 16.16 -10.77
CA TYR A 344 -10.22 15.83 -12.06
C TYR A 344 -8.90 15.11 -11.87
N ILE A 345 -8.67 14.09 -12.69
CA ILE A 345 -7.48 13.25 -12.72
C ILE A 345 -6.96 13.22 -14.15
N PRO A 346 -5.96 14.09 -14.47
CA PRO A 346 -5.39 14.18 -15.81
C PRO A 346 -4.82 12.85 -16.32
N PRO A 347 -4.69 12.66 -17.64
CA PRO A 347 -4.04 11.49 -18.24
C PRO A 347 -2.66 11.24 -17.62
N LEU A 348 -2.30 9.97 -17.45
CA LEU A 348 -0.98 9.54 -16.98
C LEU A 348 -0.53 10.30 -15.73
N SER A 349 -1.35 10.24 -14.67
CA SER A 349 -1.04 10.90 -13.41
C SER A 349 -1.55 10.13 -12.19
N ILE A 350 -0.98 10.46 -11.02
CA ILE A 350 -1.31 9.84 -9.74
C ILE A 350 -1.78 10.94 -8.79
N LYS A 351 -2.88 10.71 -8.07
CA LYS A 351 -3.43 11.71 -7.15
C LYS A 351 -3.78 11.07 -5.81
N PHE A 352 -3.20 11.60 -4.73
CA PHE A 352 -3.70 11.36 -3.38
C PHE A 352 -4.65 12.49 -3.00
N ILE A 353 -5.77 12.14 -2.37
CA ILE A 353 -6.79 13.09 -1.96
C ILE A 353 -7.15 12.77 -0.52
N VAL A 354 -6.96 13.71 0.38
CA VAL A 354 -7.40 13.58 1.77
C VAL A 354 -8.71 14.32 1.93
N PHE A 355 -9.69 13.64 2.54
CA PHE A 355 -10.95 14.19 2.99
C PHE A 355 -10.90 14.26 4.52
N PRO A 356 -10.46 15.40 5.10
CA PRO A 356 -10.37 15.55 6.55
C PRO A 356 -11.76 15.42 7.17
N ASN A 357 -11.85 14.77 8.32
CA ASN A 357 -13.10 14.60 9.07
C ASN A 357 -14.23 13.92 8.29
N PHE A 358 -13.90 13.19 7.22
CA PHE A 358 -14.86 12.37 6.49
C PHE A 358 -15.30 11.21 7.39
N ASN A 359 -16.59 11.17 7.72
CA ASN A 359 -17.14 10.14 8.59
C ASN A 359 -17.17 8.79 7.84
N ALA A 360 -16.23 7.92 8.19
CA ALA A 360 -16.22 6.52 7.81
C ALA A 360 -16.24 5.70 9.12
N PRO A 361 -17.30 4.91 9.40
CA PRO A 361 -17.46 4.22 10.70
C PRO A 361 -16.28 3.32 11.10
N SER A 362 -15.54 2.82 10.11
CA SER A 362 -14.37 1.95 10.31
C SER A 362 -13.06 2.71 10.56
N CYS A 363 -13.07 4.04 10.47
CA CYS A 363 -11.90 4.88 10.70
C CYS A 363 -11.96 5.50 12.10
N PRO A 364 -10.83 5.51 12.83
CA PRO A 364 -10.81 6.09 14.17
C PRO A 364 -11.11 7.60 14.11
N GLU A 365 -12.00 8.05 14.98
CA GLU A 365 -12.02 9.44 15.43
C GLU A 365 -10.79 9.62 16.34
N VAL A 366 -9.89 10.53 15.98
CA VAL A 366 -8.67 10.80 16.77
C VAL A 366 -8.99 11.79 17.87
#